data_AF-A0A5D2HDT6-F1
#
_entry.id   AF-A0A5D2HDT6-F1
#
_cell.length_a   1.000
_cell.length_b   1.000
_cell.length_c   1.000
_cell.angle_alpha   90.00
_cell.angle_beta   90.00
_cell.angle_gamma   90.00
#
_symmetry.space_group_name_H-M   'P 1'
#
loop_
_entity.id
_entity.type
_entity.pdbx_description
1 polymer ?
#
loop_
_entity_poly.entity_id
_entity_poly.type
_entity_poly.pdbx_seq_one_letter_code
_entity_poly.pdbx_strand_id
1 'polypeptide(L)'
;MTSRVWWGGGEKKRGWNILLWDRLCYPKGMGGLGIRDLRLFNVALLGRQVWRLINCRDTLCYKVLSAKYFSNGDVFQPKSMDKPSLAWQSIAKVAKVMYEGFGWTIGNGNSIKIWDDNWGFEGI
;
A
#
# COMPACT_ATOMS: atom_id res chain seq x y z
N MET A 1 20.01 -11.11 -25.30
CA MET A 1 20.13 -11.41 -23.85
C MET A 1 18.80 -11.73 -23.14
N THR A 2 17.64 -11.69 -23.82
CA THR A 2 16.31 -11.93 -23.20
C THR A 2 15.90 -13.40 -23.13
N SER A 3 16.52 -14.30 -23.90
CA SER A 3 16.12 -15.71 -23.95
C SER A 3 16.47 -16.48 -22.68
N ARG A 4 17.60 -16.19 -22.02
CA ARG A 4 18.09 -16.92 -20.83
C ARG A 4 17.21 -16.79 -19.58
N VAL A 5 16.40 -15.73 -19.49
CA VAL A 5 15.56 -15.44 -18.31
C VAL A 5 14.32 -16.32 -18.27
N TRP A 6 13.76 -16.66 -19.44
CA TRP A 6 12.54 -17.45 -19.58
C TRP A 6 12.83 -18.87 -20.06
N TRP A 7 13.90 -19.03 -20.85
CA TRP A 7 14.29 -20.29 -21.50
C TRP A 7 15.77 -20.55 -21.20
N GLY A 8 16.03 -21.47 -20.28
CA GLY A 8 17.40 -21.90 -19.98
C GLY A 8 17.49 -23.41 -20.04
N GLY A 9 18.31 -23.89 -20.97
CA GLY A 9 18.49 -25.31 -21.21
C GLY A 9 19.53 -25.52 -22.29
N GLY A 10 20.68 -26.10 -21.94
CA GLY A 10 21.56 -26.70 -22.95
C GLY A 10 20.82 -27.82 -23.69
N GLU A 11 21.37 -28.28 -24.83
CA GLU A 11 20.76 -29.14 -25.86
C GLU A 11 19.93 -30.34 -25.39
N LYS A 12 20.01 -30.76 -24.12
CA LYS A 12 19.28 -31.91 -23.56
C LYS A 12 18.29 -31.60 -22.42
N LYS A 13 18.11 -30.35 -21.98
CA LYS A 13 17.14 -30.01 -20.92
C LYS A 13 16.47 -28.65 -21.15
N ARG A 14 15.43 -28.61 -21.99
CA ARG A 14 14.49 -27.47 -22.06
C ARG A 14 13.63 -27.47 -20.78
N GLY A 15 14.04 -26.70 -19.77
CA GLY A 15 13.27 -26.49 -18.55
C GLY A 15 12.85 -25.03 -18.40
N TRP A 16 11.69 -24.80 -17.81
CA TRP A 16 11.28 -23.46 -17.37
C TRP A 16 12.23 -23.00 -16.27
N ASN A 17 12.97 -21.91 -16.51
CA ASN A 17 13.68 -21.23 -15.41
C ASN A 17 12.74 -20.19 -14.84
N ILE A 18 11.98 -20.58 -13.81
CA ILE A 18 11.23 -19.60 -13.02
C ILE A 18 12.25 -18.91 -12.12
N LEU A 19 12.79 -17.79 -12.59
CA LEU A 19 13.51 -16.88 -11.71
C LEU A 19 12.52 -16.31 -10.69
N LEU A 20 12.96 -16.19 -9.44
CA LEU A 20 12.22 -15.51 -8.37
C LEU A 20 11.77 -14.13 -8.86
N TRP A 21 10.51 -13.76 -8.63
CA TRP A 21 9.92 -12.48 -9.05
C TRP A 21 10.78 -11.27 -8.63
N ASP A 22 11.36 -11.35 -7.43
CA ASP A 22 12.27 -10.32 -6.91
C ASP A 22 13.52 -10.15 -7.80
N ARG A 23 14.03 -11.23 -8.39
CA ARG A 23 15.17 -11.15 -9.32
C ARG A 23 14.80 -10.50 -10.65
N LEU A 24 13.56 -10.69 -11.12
CA LEU A 24 13.09 -10.02 -12.33
C LEU A 24 12.94 -8.51 -12.13
N CYS A 25 12.72 -8.08 -10.88
CA CYS A 25 12.59 -6.66 -10.55
C CYS A 25 13.92 -5.91 -10.51
N TYR A 26 15.06 -6.60 -10.44
CA TYR A 26 16.38 -5.93 -10.50
C TYR A 26 16.58 -5.18 -11.82
N PRO A 27 17.35 -4.08 -11.81
CA PRO A 27 17.76 -3.40 -13.03
C PRO A 27 18.44 -4.36 -14.02
N LYS A 28 18.34 -4.06 -15.32
CA LYS A 28 18.97 -4.87 -16.38
C LYS A 28 20.48 -5.05 -16.18
N GLY A 29 21.16 -4.03 -15.64
CA GLY A 29 22.59 -4.08 -15.31
C GLY A 29 22.96 -5.05 -14.18
N MET A 30 21.99 -5.48 -13.38
CA MET A 30 22.16 -6.44 -12.27
C MET A 30 21.59 -7.82 -12.59
N GLY A 31 21.30 -8.11 -13.87
CA GLY A 31 20.79 -9.41 -14.31
C GLY A 31 19.27 -9.61 -14.14
N GLY A 32 18.52 -8.56 -13.79
CA GLY A 32 17.06 -8.56 -13.79
C GLY A 32 16.46 -8.00 -15.09
N LEU A 33 15.13 -7.85 -15.12
CA LEU A 33 14.41 -7.28 -16.28
C LEU A 33 14.06 -5.79 -16.10
N GLY A 34 14.25 -5.24 -14.91
CA GLY A 34 13.85 -3.87 -14.56
C GLY A 34 12.33 -3.71 -14.45
N ILE A 35 11.60 -4.79 -14.20
CA ILE A 35 10.15 -4.75 -13.99
C ILE A 35 9.86 -4.18 -12.61
N ARG A 36 8.83 -3.34 -12.44
CA ARG A 36 8.48 -2.82 -11.12
C ARG A 36 7.82 -3.92 -10.28
N ASP A 37 8.17 -4.01 -9.00
CA ASP A 37 7.45 -4.90 -8.07
C ASP A 37 5.98 -4.47 -7.98
N LEU A 38 5.10 -5.30 -8.53
CA LEU A 38 3.66 -5.08 -8.57
C LEU A 38 3.05 -5.04 -7.16
N ARG A 39 3.63 -5.74 -6.18
CA ARG A 39 3.14 -5.72 -4.79
C ARG A 39 3.38 -4.36 -4.18
N LEU A 40 4.62 -3.86 -4.26
CA LEU A 40 4.97 -2.52 -3.78
C LEU A 40 4.17 -1.44 -4.50
N PHE A 41 4.01 -1.58 -5.82
CA PHE A 41 3.19 -0.64 -6.57
C PHE A 41 1.73 -0.64 -6.13
N ASN A 42 1.14 -1.80 -5.88
CA ASN A 42 -0.24 -1.88 -5.41
C ASN A 42 -0.40 -1.28 -4.00
N VAL A 43 0.58 -1.51 -3.11
CA VAL A 43 0.61 -0.85 -1.79
C VAL A 43 0.64 0.67 -1.96
N ALA A 44 1.45 1.20 -2.87
CA ALA A 44 1.50 2.64 -3.14
C ALA A 44 0.16 3.18 -3.70
N LEU A 45 -0.50 2.44 -4.60
CA LEU A 45 -1.82 2.82 -5.12
C LEU A 45 -2.90 2.82 -4.04
N LEU A 46 -2.91 1.80 -3.17
CA LEU A 46 -3.80 1.74 -2.02
C LEU A 46 -3.52 2.89 -1.04
N GLY A 47 -2.25 3.19 -0.79
CA GLY A 47 -1.84 4.31 0.06
C GLY A 47 -2.31 5.66 -0.48
N ARG A 48 -2.27 5.85 -1.81
CA ARG A 48 -2.90 7.02 -2.45
C ARG A 48 -4.41 7.08 -2.20
N GLN A 49 -5.11 5.95 -2.16
CA GLN A 49 -6.54 5.94 -1.82
C GLN A 49 -6.76 6.29 -0.34
N VAL A 50 -5.95 5.77 0.58
CA VAL A 50 -5.99 6.15 2.00
C VAL A 50 -5.82 7.67 2.14
N TRP A 51 -4.81 8.25 1.48
CA TRP A 51 -4.59 9.70 1.46
C TRP A 51 -5.82 10.49 0.96
N ARG A 52 -6.50 10.00 -0.09
CA ARG A 52 -7.73 10.63 -0.59
C ARG A 52 -8.89 10.51 0.39
N LEU A 53 -9.00 9.42 1.14
CA LEU A 53 -10.03 9.29 2.17
C LEU A 53 -9.81 10.26 3.34
N ILE A 54 -8.56 10.64 3.61
CA ILE A 54 -8.24 11.64 4.63
C ILE A 54 -8.58 13.06 4.13
N ASN A 55 -8.17 13.39 2.90
CA ASN A 55 -8.16 14.77 2.39
C ASN A 55 -9.37 15.15 1.52
N CYS A 56 -10.04 14.18 0.88
CA CYS A 56 -11.10 14.43 -0.12
C CYS A 56 -12.47 13.94 0.37
N ARG A 57 -13.02 14.62 1.39
CA ARG A 57 -14.25 14.23 2.10
C ARG A 57 -15.55 14.49 1.32
N ASP A 58 -15.50 15.30 0.28
CA ASP A 58 -16.62 15.65 -0.59
C ASP A 58 -16.97 14.55 -1.60
N THR A 59 -16.03 13.63 -1.86
CA THR A 59 -16.18 12.56 -2.84
C THR A 59 -17.23 11.52 -2.44
N LEU A 60 -17.93 10.93 -3.42
CA LEU A 60 -18.87 9.83 -3.19
C LEU A 60 -18.17 8.62 -2.53
N CYS A 61 -16.94 8.34 -2.95
CA CYS A 61 -16.11 7.27 -2.36
C CYS A 61 -15.93 7.46 -0.85
N TYR A 62 -15.57 8.67 -0.42
CA TYR A 62 -15.49 9.00 1.01
C TYR A 62 -16.84 8.83 1.69
N LYS A 63 -17.92 9.39 1.16
CA LYS A 63 -19.26 9.34 1.80
C LYS A 63 -19.74 7.91 2.01
N VAL A 64 -19.57 7.04 1.01
CA VAL A 64 -19.97 5.63 1.09
C VAL A 64 -19.09 4.83 2.04
N LEU A 65 -17.76 4.99 1.94
CA LEU A 65 -16.83 4.22 2.77
C LEU A 65 -16.82 4.68 4.23
N SER A 66 -16.87 5.99 4.50
CA SER A 66 -16.92 6.52 5.86
C SER A 66 -18.19 6.12 6.58
N ALA A 67 -19.37 6.24 5.95
CA ALA A 67 -20.64 5.81 6.54
C ALA A 67 -20.61 4.33 6.95
N LYS A 68 -20.01 3.47 6.11
CA LYS A 68 -19.96 2.03 6.35
C LYS A 68 -18.86 1.63 7.35
N TYR A 69 -17.64 2.13 7.17
CA TYR A 69 -16.46 1.58 7.82
C TYR A 69 -15.83 2.49 8.87
N PHE A 70 -15.96 3.81 8.78
CA PHE A 70 -15.31 4.77 9.70
C PHE A 70 -16.16 6.03 9.89
N SER A 71 -17.34 5.89 10.49
CA SER A 71 -18.30 7.02 10.59
C SER A 71 -17.80 8.20 11.42
N ASN A 72 -16.78 7.99 12.25
CA ASN A 72 -16.16 9.03 13.06
C ASN A 72 -15.21 9.92 12.24
N GLY A 73 -15.02 9.61 10.95
CA GLY A 73 -14.15 10.35 10.04
C GLY A 73 -12.68 9.93 10.08
N ASP A 74 -12.31 9.05 11.01
CA ASP A 74 -10.94 8.53 11.13
C ASP A 74 -10.78 7.18 10.41
N VAL A 75 -10.09 7.20 9.28
CA VAL A 75 -9.82 6.02 8.46
C VAL A 75 -8.89 5.01 9.15
N PHE A 76 -8.08 5.46 10.12
CA PHE A 76 -7.13 4.61 10.85
C PHE A 76 -7.80 3.85 11.99
N GLN A 77 -8.96 4.32 12.44
CA GLN A 77 -9.77 3.68 13.49
C GLN A 77 -11.13 3.22 12.93
N PRO A 78 -11.15 2.21 12.04
CA PRO A 78 -12.40 1.73 11.48
C PRO A 78 -13.21 0.89 12.46
N LYS A 79 -14.52 0.80 12.21
CA LYS A 79 -15.45 -0.05 12.96
C LYS A 79 -15.12 -1.52 12.76
N SER A 80 -15.23 -2.29 13.84
CA SER A 80 -15.20 -3.76 13.76
C SER A 80 -16.43 -4.27 13.01
N MET A 81 -16.23 -5.14 12.03
CA MET A 81 -17.32 -5.75 11.26
C MET A 81 -16.97 -7.19 10.90
N ASP A 82 -17.97 -8.07 10.89
CA ASP A 82 -17.77 -9.50 10.65
C ASP A 82 -17.40 -9.81 9.19
N LYS A 83 -17.92 -9.04 8.22
CA LYS A 83 -17.75 -9.30 6.77
C LYS A 83 -17.47 -8.01 5.97
N PRO A 84 -16.27 -7.41 6.12
CA PRO A 84 -15.88 -6.27 5.29
C PRO A 84 -15.59 -6.71 3.85
N SER A 85 -15.79 -5.81 2.88
CA SER A 85 -15.44 -6.10 1.48
C SER A 85 -13.93 -6.28 1.31
N LEU A 86 -13.52 -7.12 0.34
CA LEU A 86 -12.10 -7.36 0.04
C LEU A 86 -11.34 -6.07 -0.30
N ALA A 87 -11.99 -5.16 -1.02
CA ALA A 87 -11.44 -3.85 -1.33
C ALA A 87 -11.16 -3.05 -0.05
N TRP A 88 -12.10 -3.03 0.90
CA TRP A 88 -11.92 -2.35 2.18
C TRP A 88 -10.82 -3.02 3.01
N GLN A 89 -10.78 -4.35 3.09
CA GLN A 89 -9.71 -5.07 3.80
C GLN A 89 -8.33 -4.69 3.28
N SER A 90 -8.19 -4.56 1.96
CA SER A 90 -6.93 -4.14 1.33
C SER A 90 -6.54 -2.70 1.70
N ILE A 91 -7.51 -1.79 1.68
CA ILE A 91 -7.31 -0.39 2.08
C ILE A 91 -6.95 -0.30 3.57
N ALA A 92 -7.70 -0.97 4.45
CA ALA A 92 -7.49 -0.97 5.89
C ALA A 92 -6.12 -1.54 6.28
N LYS A 93 -5.68 -2.61 5.59
CA LYS A 93 -4.35 -3.19 5.80
C LYS A 93 -3.24 -2.17 5.48
N VAL A 94 -3.35 -1.46 4.36
CA VAL A 94 -2.38 -0.43 3.98
C VAL A 94 -2.47 0.80 4.89
N ALA A 95 -3.68 1.23 5.28
CA ALA A 95 -3.88 2.32 6.23
C ALA A 95 -3.16 2.06 7.56
N LYS A 96 -3.25 0.82 8.07
CA LYS A 96 -2.53 0.41 9.29
C LYS A 96 -1.01 0.52 9.13
N VAL A 97 -0.46 0.04 8.01
CA VAL A 97 0.99 0.13 7.73
C VAL A 97 1.45 1.58 7.59
N MET A 98 0.63 2.43 6.99
CA MET A 98 0.99 3.83 6.80
C MET A 98 0.81 4.70 8.04
N TYR A 99 0.03 4.26 9.04
CA TYR A 99 -0.25 5.03 10.24
C TYR A 99 1.04 5.46 10.97
N GLU A 100 2.05 4.59 11.01
CA GLU A 100 3.37 4.89 11.58
C GLU A 100 4.11 5.97 10.78
N GLY A 101 3.96 5.96 9.45
CA GLY A 101 4.60 6.94 8.55
C GLY A 101 3.85 8.26 8.37
N PHE A 102 2.65 8.40 8.94
CA PHE A 102 1.91 9.66 8.96
C PHE A 102 2.19 10.43 10.26
N GLY A 103 2.49 11.72 10.11
CA GLY A 103 2.65 12.64 11.24
C GLY A 103 1.70 13.83 11.12
N TRP A 104 1.38 14.44 12.26
CA TRP A 104 0.56 15.63 12.30
C TRP A 104 1.32 16.87 11.83
N THR A 105 0.67 17.65 10.96
CA THR A 105 1.05 19.05 10.73
C THR A 105 0.12 19.93 11.55
N ILE A 106 0.69 20.79 12.40
CA ILE A 106 -0.09 21.64 13.29
C ILE A 106 -0.83 22.70 12.47
N GLY A 107 -2.15 22.62 12.48
CA GLY A 107 -3.06 23.65 11.95
C GLY A 107 -3.71 24.44 13.09
N ASN A 108 -5.03 24.42 13.16
CA ASN A 108 -5.82 25.11 14.20
C ASN A 108 -6.04 24.27 15.49
N GLY A 109 -5.50 23.05 15.57
CA GLY A 109 -5.54 22.19 16.76
C GLY A 109 -6.87 21.48 17.04
N ASN A 110 -7.97 21.82 16.37
CA ASN A 110 -9.31 21.31 16.74
C ASN A 110 -9.53 19.81 16.51
N SER A 111 -8.68 19.16 15.72
CA SER A 111 -8.77 17.73 15.39
C SER A 111 -7.63 16.90 15.98
N ILE A 112 -6.76 17.50 16.79
CA ILE A 112 -5.54 16.87 17.31
C ILE A 112 -5.79 16.39 18.74
N LYS A 113 -5.52 15.12 19.00
CA LYS A 113 -5.42 14.56 20.36
C LYS A 113 -3.96 14.52 20.75
N ILE A 114 -3.51 15.55 21.46
CA ILE A 114 -2.09 15.78 21.78
C ILE A 114 -1.39 14.54 22.37
N TRP A 115 -2.09 13.78 23.20
CA TRP A 115 -1.53 12.64 23.93
C TRP A 115 -1.66 11.30 23.22
N ASP A 116 -2.66 11.15 22.34
CA ASP A 116 -3.02 9.84 21.74
C ASP A 116 -2.56 9.73 20.28
N ASP A 117 -2.32 10.85 19.61
CA ASP A 117 -2.02 10.89 18.19
C ASP A 117 -0.54 10.62 17.88
N ASN A 118 -0.29 9.95 16.76
CA ASN A 118 1.07 9.78 16.24
C ASN A 118 1.60 11.12 15.68
N TRP A 119 2.61 11.66 16.35
CA TRP A 119 3.28 12.89 15.90
C TRP A 119 4.29 12.67 14.76
N GLY A 120 4.57 11.42 14.39
CA GLY A 120 5.53 11.08 13.34
C GLY A 120 7.00 11.18 13.77
N PHE A 121 7.26 11.24 15.08
CA PHE A 121 8.62 11.29 15.64
C PHE A 121 9.17 9.89 15.93
N GLU A 122 9.29 9.03 14.91
CA GLU A 122 10.22 7.90 15.01
C GLU A 122 11.51 8.27 14.29
N GLY A 123 12.54 8.67 15.07
CA GLY A 123 13.91 8.85 14.56
C GLY A 123 14.53 10.24 14.66
N ILE A 124 14.49 10.88 15.84
CA ILE A 124 15.53 11.81 16.30
C ILE A 124 16.14 11.23 17.56
#